data_AF-A0A316FCE4-F1
#
_entry.id   AF-A0A316FCE4-F1
#
_cell.length_a   1.000
_cell.length_b   1.000
_cell.length_c   1.000
_cell.angle_alpha   90.00
_cell.angle_beta   90.00
_cell.angle_gamma   90.00
#
_symmetry.space_group_name_H-M   'P 1'
#
loop_
_entity.id
_entity.type
_entity.pdbx_description
1 polymer ?
#
loop_
_entity_poly.entity_id
_entity_poly.type
_entity_poly.pdbx_seq_one_letter_code
_entity_poly.pdbx_strand_id
1 'polypeptide(L)' 'MLTGLERPDEAFRRWMRRDAVFAATVADQARDLGYPVIVTDGSVGVRRSTAMVARLLSTGADRSDGRATRIGERRDQR' A
#
# COMPACT_ATOMS: atom_id res chain seq x y z
N MET A 1 31.52 7.60 -21.35
CA MET A 1 31.53 6.53 -20.34
C MET A 1 30.88 7.05 -19.07
N LEU A 2 30.00 6.28 -18.43
CA LEU A 2 29.47 6.61 -17.10
C LEU A 2 30.59 6.44 -16.08
N THR A 3 31.27 7.54 -15.72
CA THR A 3 32.31 7.56 -14.69
C THR A 3 31.69 7.23 -13.33
N GLY A 4 32.36 6.40 -12.52
CA GLY A 4 31.90 6.02 -11.17
C GLY A 4 31.27 4.62 -11.04
N LEU A 5 31.31 3.79 -12.09
CA LEU A 5 30.90 2.38 -12.08
C LEU A 5 32.04 1.41 -11.73
N GLU A 6 33.23 1.90 -11.41
CA GLU A 6 34.40 1.08 -11.10
C GLU A 6 34.28 0.32 -9.77
N ARG A 7 33.23 0.60 -9.00
CA ARG A 7 32.93 -0.02 -7.70
C ARG A 7 31.48 -0.53 -7.68
N PRO A 8 31.18 -1.66 -8.34
CA PRO A 8 29.81 -2.15 -8.53
C PRO A 8 29.05 -2.34 -7.21
N ASP A 9 29.71 -2.85 -6.16
CA ASP A 9 29.09 -3.03 -4.84
C ASP A 9 28.71 -1.70 -4.17
N GLU A 10 29.48 -0.65 -4.39
CA GLU A 10 29.16 0.68 -3.87
C GLU A 10 28.00 1.31 -4.65
N ALA A 11 28.01 1.17 -5.99
CA ALA A 11 26.91 1.61 -6.83
C ALA A 11 25.60 0.91 -6.44
N PHE A 12 25.63 -0.40 -6.21
CA PHE A 12 24.49 -1.18 -5.75
C PHE A 12 23.98 -0.71 -4.38
N ARG A 13 24.87 -0.53 -3.40
CA ARG A 13 24.48 -0.03 -2.07
C ARG A 13 23.85 1.37 -2.13
N ARG A 14 24.39 2.28 -2.93
CA ARG A 14 23.83 3.62 -3.14
C ARG A 14 22.45 3.55 -3.78
N TRP A 15 22.28 2.67 -4.78
CA TRP A 15 21.01 2.44 -5.44
C TRP A 15 19.96 1.90 -4.47
N MET A 16 20.28 0.85 -3.70
CA MET A 16 19.37 0.29 -2.68
C MET A 16 18.99 1.31 -1.61
N ARG A 17 19.95 2.15 -1.16
CA ARG A 17 19.66 3.21 -0.18
C ARG A 17 18.70 4.24 -0.74
N ARG A 18 18.89 4.67 -1.99
CA ARG A 18 17.99 5.60 -2.66
C ARG A 18 16.58 4.99 -2.78
N ASP A 19 16.51 3.72 -3.17
CA ASP A 19 15.24 3.02 -3.36
C ASP A 19 14.45 2.90 -2.03
N ALA A 20 15.13 2.57 -0.93
CA ALA A 20 14.52 2.53 0.39
C ALA A 20 13.96 3.89 0.85
N VAL A 21 14.71 4.97 0.62
CA VAL A 21 14.24 6.34 0.95
C VAL A 21 13.05 6.74 0.08
N PHE A 22 13.08 6.39 -1.21
CA PHE A 22 11.97 6.64 -2.12
C PHE A 22 10.71 5.89 -1.67
N ALA A 23 10.83 4.59 -1.38
CA ALA A 23 9.72 3.77 -0.92
C ALA A 23 9.11 4.30 0.39
N ALA A 24 9.93 4.75 1.34
CA ALA A 24 9.47 5.36 2.58
C ALA A 24 8.69 6.67 2.31
N THR A 25 9.26 7.57 1.50
CA THR A 25 8.63 8.85 1.14
C THR A 25 7.27 8.63 0.47
N VAL A 26 7.18 7.73 -0.50
CA VAL A 26 5.94 7.44 -1.23
C VAL A 26 4.92 6.78 -0.31
N ALA A 27 5.35 5.90 0.59
CA ALA A 27 4.47 5.28 1.57
C ALA A 27 3.83 6.32 2.51
N ASP A 28 4.60 7.30 2.97
CA ASP A 28 4.09 8.37 3.83
C ASP A 28 3.11 9.27 3.06
N GLN A 29 3.46 9.68 1.84
CA GLN A 29 2.55 10.45 0.97
C GLN A 29 1.23 9.71 0.72
N ALA A 30 1.27 8.40 0.47
CA ALA A 30 0.07 7.60 0.24
C ALA A 30 -0.79 7.51 1.51
N ARG A 31 -0.18 7.40 2.70
CA ARG A 31 -0.90 7.43 3.98
C ARG A 31 -1.55 8.77 4.25
N ASP A 32 -0.87 9.88 3.94
CA ASP A 32 -1.42 11.23 4.09
C ASP A 32 -2.65 11.45 3.21
N LEU A 33 -2.70 10.80 2.05
CA LEU A 33 -3.85 10.79 1.14
C LEU A 33 -4.95 9.77 1.55
N GLY A 34 -4.76 9.05 2.65
CA GLY A 34 -5.70 8.05 3.16
C GLY A 34 -5.69 6.72 2.42
N TYR A 35 -4.72 6.49 1.53
CA TYR A 35 -4.56 5.19 0.88
C TYR A 35 -4.01 4.16 1.86
N PRO A 36 -4.53 2.93 1.83
CA PRO A 36 -3.95 1.86 2.62
C PRO A 36 -2.64 1.41 1.96
N VAL A 37 -1.57 1.28 2.75
CA VAL A 37 -0.20 1.03 2.26
C VAL A 37 0.36 -0.27 2.82
N ILE A 38 0.98 -1.07 1.95
CA ILE A 38 1.79 -2.24 2.32
C ILE A 38 3.23 -1.97 1.87
N VAL A 39 4.18 -2.16 2.79
CA VAL A 39 5.62 -2.08 2.50
C VAL A 39 6.22 -3.48 2.64
N THR A 40 7.01 -3.90 1.65
CA THR A 40 7.69 -5.20 1.61
C THR A 40 9.09 -5.03 1.04
N ASP A 41 10.03 -5.89 1.46
CA ASP A 41 11.43 -5.89 1.02
C ASP A 41 11.66 -6.67 -0.29
N GLY A 42 10.57 -7.09 -0.95
CA GLY A 42 10.61 -7.85 -2.21
C GLY A 42 10.96 -9.33 -2.06
N SER A 43 11.30 -9.80 -0.85
CA SER A 43 11.51 -11.24 -0.58
C SER A 43 10.20 -12.02 -0.53
N VAL A 44 9.07 -11.32 -0.40
CA VAL A 44 7.75 -11.91 -0.27
C VAL A 44 7.25 -12.40 -1.63
N GLY A 45 7.07 -13.72 -1.75
CA GLY A 45 6.52 -14.34 -2.95
C GLY A 45 5.07 -13.92 -3.23
N VAL A 46 4.66 -14.02 -4.50
CA VAL A 46 3.38 -13.54 -5.03
C VAL A 46 2.18 -13.96 -4.18
N ARG A 47 2.05 -15.24 -3.84
CA ARG A 47 0.93 -15.76 -3.03
C ARG A 47 0.75 -15.01 -1.71
N ARG A 48 1.86 -14.72 -1.02
CA ARG A 48 1.82 -14.05 0.28
C ARG A 48 1.51 -12.57 0.10
N SER A 49 2.06 -11.92 -0.92
CA SER A 49 1.73 -10.54 -1.28
C SER A 49 0.23 -10.38 -1.61
N THR A 50 -0.36 -11.30 -2.38
CA THR A 50 -1.79 -11.31 -2.68
C THR A 50 -2.64 -11.42 -1.41
N ALA A 51 -2.26 -12.29 -0.47
CA ALA A 51 -2.98 -12.44 0.79
C ALA A 51 -2.91 -11.16 1.66
N MET A 52 -1.76 -10.48 1.67
CA MET A 52 -1.60 -9.20 2.38
C MET A 52 -2.52 -8.13 1.80
N VAL A 53 -2.57 -8.01 0.46
CA VAL A 53 -3.45 -7.07 -0.24
C VAL A 53 -4.93 -7.40 0.02
N ALA A 54 -5.31 -8.67 -0.08
CA ALA A 54 -6.69 -9.10 0.18
C ALA A 54 -7.14 -8.71 1.60
N ARG A 55 -6.30 -8.98 2.61
CA ARG A 55 -6.57 -8.61 4.00
C ARG A 55 -6.73 -7.09 4.18
N LEU A 56 -5.85 -6.31 3.56
CA LEU A 56 -5.90 -4.84 3.61
C LEU A 56 -7.22 -4.30 3.04
N LEU A 57 -7.69 -4.86 1.92
CA LEU A 57 -8.94 -4.47 1.27
C LEU A 57 -10.18 -4.91 2.05
N SER A 58 -10.15 -6.11 2.64
CA SER A 58 -11.26 -6.61 3.47
C SER A 58 -11.45 -5.78 4.75
N THR A 59 -10.38 -5.27 5.36
CA THR A 59 -10.48 -4.35 6.52
C THR A 59 -10.92 -2.93 6.12
N GLY A 60 -10.69 -2.53 4.87
CA GLY A 60 -11.18 -1.25 4.32
C GLY A 60 -12.68 -1.25 4.04
N ALA A 61 -13.22 -2.37 3.54
CA ALA A 61 -14.64 -2.52 3.17
C ALA A 61 -15.59 -2.40 4.37
N ASP A 62 -15.15 -2.79 5.57
CA ASP A 62 -15.94 -2.75 6.80
C ASP A 62 -16.20 -1.31 7.32
N ARG A 63 -15.35 -0.34 6.95
CA ARG A 63 -15.54 1.08 7.32
C ARG A 63 -16.55 1.83 6.44
N SER A 64 -16.90 1.27 5.27
CA SER A 64 -17.85 1.87 4.32
C SER A 64 -19.31 1.42 4.53
N ASP A 65 -19.57 0.37 5.31
CA ASP A 65 -20.92 -0.21 5.45
C ASP A 65 -21.77 0.47 6.55
N GLY A 66 -21.18 1.36 7.35
CA GLY A 66 -21.88 2.09 8.42
C GLY A 66 -22.74 3.29 7.97
N ARG A 67 -22.87 3.57 6.66
CA ARG A 67 -23.62 4.73 6.14
C ARG A 67 -24.75 4.36 5.16
N ALA A 68 -25.24 3.13 5.18
CA ALA A 68 -26.53 2.77 4.59
C ALA A 68 -27.64 2.86 5.66
N THR A 69 -27.84 4.06 6.20
CA THR A 69 -28.94 4.34 7.13
C THR A 69 -30.27 4.22 6.41
N ARG A 70 -30.99 3.13 6.66
CA ARG A 70 -32.42 3.09 7.05
C ARG A 70 -33.32 4.15 6.37
N ILE A 71 -33.59 4.00 5.07
CA ILE A 71 -34.71 4.68 4.38
C ILE A 71 -35.43 3.62 3.55
N GLY A 72 -36.50 3.01 4.08
CA GLY A 72 -37.23 2.02 3.29
C GLY A 72 -38.45 1.35 3.92
N GLU A 73 -38.58 1.31 5.25
CA GLU A 73 -39.70 0.58 5.89
C GLU A 73 -40.60 1.51 6.70
N ARG A 74 -41.36 2.38 6.01
CA ARG A 74 -42.62 2.96 6.51
C ARG A 74 -43.51 3.36 5.34
N ARG A 75 -44.01 2.40 4.58
CA ARG A 75 -45.24 2.55 3.79
C ARG A 75 -45.93 1.20 3.71
N ASP A 76 -46.60 0.82 4.79
CA ASP A 76 -47.82 0.02 4.73
C ASP A 76 -48.48 0.07 6.11
N GLN A 77 -49.40 1.02 6.23
CA GLN A 77 -50.48 1.08 7.21
C GLN A 77 -51.29 2.34 6.90
N ARG A 78 -52.14 2.26 5.89
CA ARG A 78 -53.38 3.04 5.79
C ARG A 78 -54.41 2.22 5.04
#